data_AF-A0A3P6QUM2-F1
#
_entry.id   AF-A0A3P6QUM2-F1
#
_cell.length_a   1.000
_cell.length_b   1.000
_cell.length_c   1.000
_cell.angle_alpha   90.00
_cell.angle_beta   90.00
_cell.angle_gamma   90.00
#
_symmetry.space_group_name_H-M   'P 1'
#
loop_
_entity.id
_entity.type
_entity.pdbx_description
1 polymer ?
#
loop_
_entity_poly.entity_id
_entity_poly.type
_entity_poly.pdbx_seq_one_letter_code
_entity_poly.pdbx_strand_id
1 'polypeptide(L)'
;MVSLNKLMSVDEHGVNFESPHTAEQMSLPPEMSIEIQQALGADIMMQLDHVIHVLTTGEIVEEAMERSIRWLDRCEKAHTRTDQALFPIVQGGLDLELRKRCVEEMAKRAKVWDISVQFFKMTGSLETGCFAAYLA
;
A
#
# COMPACT_ATOMS: atom_id res chain seq x y z
N MET A 1 -3.40 -7.07 -2.58
CA MET A 1 -4.50 -8.07 -2.54
C MET A 1 -4.27 -9.15 -3.61
N VAL A 2 -3.97 -10.40 -3.25
CA VAL A 2 -3.66 -11.48 -4.23
C VAL A 2 -4.82 -12.48 -4.40
N SER A 3 -5.75 -12.55 -3.45
CA SER A 3 -6.77 -13.62 -3.39
C SER A 3 -8.06 -13.36 -4.19
N LEU A 4 -8.28 -12.16 -4.75
CA LEU A 4 -9.53 -11.76 -5.45
C LEU A 4 -9.30 -11.23 -6.88
N ASN A 5 -8.15 -11.53 -7.49
CA ASN A 5 -7.68 -10.93 -8.74
C ASN A 5 -8.67 -11.03 -9.94
N LYS A 6 -9.54 -12.06 -9.99
CA LYS A 6 -10.52 -12.21 -11.09
C LYS A 6 -11.77 -11.34 -10.94
N LEU A 7 -12.05 -10.81 -9.75
CA LEU A 7 -13.27 -10.06 -9.42
C LEU A 7 -12.98 -8.60 -9.07
N MET A 8 -11.77 -8.11 -9.38
CA MET A 8 -11.33 -6.77 -9.02
C MET A 8 -10.84 -5.99 -10.23
N SER A 9 -11.16 -4.71 -10.25
CA SER A 9 -10.60 -3.72 -11.16
C SER A 9 -10.04 -2.57 -10.35
N VAL A 10 -8.92 -2.01 -10.80
CA VAL A 10 -8.25 -0.90 -10.12
C VAL A 10 -8.23 0.29 -11.06
N ASP A 11 -8.73 1.41 -10.58
CA ASP A 11 -8.70 2.69 -11.28
C ASP A 11 -7.96 3.74 -10.42
N GLU A 12 -8.00 5.01 -10.81
CA GLU A 12 -7.36 6.08 -10.03
C GLU A 12 -8.13 6.41 -8.75
N HIS A 13 -9.44 6.14 -8.70
CA HIS A 13 -10.32 6.46 -7.58
C HIS A 13 -10.18 5.44 -6.45
N GLY A 14 -9.95 4.16 -6.77
CA GLY A 14 -9.77 3.10 -5.80
C GLY A 14 -9.77 1.70 -6.41
N VAL A 15 -10.11 0.73 -5.57
CA VAL A 15 -10.27 -0.68 -5.96
C VAL A 15 -11.76 -1.01 -6.00
N ASN A 16 -12.26 -1.39 -7.17
CA ASN A 16 -13.62 -1.90 -7.32
C ASN A 16 -13.58 -3.43 -7.31
N PHE A 17 -14.38 -4.06 -6.47
CA PHE A 17 -14.42 -5.50 -6.36
C PHE A 17 -15.81 -6.02 -6.04
N GLU A 18 -16.09 -7.25 -6.44
CA GLU A 18 -17.32 -7.94 -6.09
C GLU A 18 -17.19 -8.59 -4.71
N SER A 19 -18.19 -8.37 -3.85
CA SER A 19 -18.28 -9.03 -2.55
C SER A 19 -18.42 -10.55 -2.73
N PRO A 20 -17.53 -11.36 -2.16
CA PRO A 20 -17.62 -12.83 -2.27
C PRO A 20 -18.82 -13.42 -1.50
N HIS A 21 -19.44 -12.63 -0.62
CA HIS A 21 -20.56 -13.06 0.22
C HIS A 21 -21.92 -12.61 -0.34
N THR A 22 -21.99 -11.44 -0.98
CA THR A 22 -23.25 -10.83 -1.43
C THR A 22 -23.35 -10.63 -2.94
N ALA A 23 -22.27 -10.85 -3.70
CA ALA A 23 -22.16 -10.55 -5.13
C ALA A 23 -22.41 -9.07 -5.49
N GLU A 24 -22.42 -8.18 -4.50
CA GLU A 24 -22.56 -6.75 -4.72
C GLU A 24 -21.25 -6.12 -5.16
N GLN A 25 -21.34 -5.14 -6.07
CA GLN A 25 -20.19 -4.35 -6.51
C GLN A 25 -19.86 -3.30 -5.44
N MET A 26 -18.66 -3.38 -4.89
CA MET A 26 -18.16 -2.47 -3.87
C MET A 26 -16.94 -1.71 -4.40
N SER A 27 -16.80 -0.46 -3.96
CA SER A 27 -15.64 0.38 -4.26
C SER A 27 -14.93 0.75 -2.96
N LEU A 28 -13.62 0.55 -2.93
CA LEU A 28 -12.75 0.92 -1.82
C LEU A 28 -11.76 1.98 -2.28
N PRO A 29 -12.11 3.27 -2.13
CA PRO A 29 -11.17 4.36 -2.32
C PRO A 29 -10.17 4.44 -1.13
N PRO A 30 -8.98 5.03 -1.34
CA PRO A 30 -7.99 5.26 -0.29
C PRO A 30 -8.55 5.92 0.98
N GLU A 31 -9.45 6.91 0.82
CA GLU A 31 -10.07 7.64 1.93
C GLU A 31 -10.91 6.71 2.80
N MET A 32 -11.76 5.90 2.17
CA MET A 32 -12.60 4.92 2.86
C MET A 32 -11.74 3.86 3.59
N SER A 33 -10.62 3.44 2.99
CA SER A 33 -9.70 2.51 3.63
C SER A 33 -9.11 3.07 4.93
N ILE A 34 -8.79 4.37 4.97
CA ILE A 34 -8.31 5.05 6.18
C ILE A 34 -9.44 5.29 7.19
N GLU A 35 -10.64 5.67 6.75
CA GLU A 35 -11.80 5.81 7.62
C GLU A 35 -12.14 4.51 8.35
N ILE A 36 -12.14 3.37 7.63
CA ILE A 36 -12.38 2.05 8.22
C ILE A 36 -11.31 1.71 9.26
N GLN A 37 -10.03 1.90 8.94
CA GLN A 37 -8.93 1.59 9.87
C GLN A 37 -8.93 2.52 11.11
N GLN A 38 -9.32 3.79 10.94
CA GLN A 38 -9.54 4.71 12.07
C GLN A 38 -10.71 4.27 12.96
N ALA A 39 -11.81 3.81 12.35
CA ALA A 39 -12.98 3.32 13.08
C ALA A 39 -12.70 2.01 13.83
N LEU A 40 -11.84 1.15 13.28
CA LEU A 40 -11.37 -0.08 13.92
C LEU A 40 -10.45 0.18 15.11
N GLY A 41 -9.84 1.37 15.20
CA GLY A 41 -8.91 1.72 16.27
C GLY A 41 -7.59 0.94 16.22
N ALA A 42 -7.13 0.58 15.02
CA ALA A 42 -5.85 -0.12 14.84
C ALA A 42 -4.67 0.79 15.23
N ASP A 43 -3.71 0.29 16.01
CA ASP A 43 -2.51 1.06 16.36
C ASP A 43 -1.65 1.40 15.13
N ILE A 44 -1.62 0.47 14.17
CA ILE A 44 -0.89 0.58 12.91
C ILE A 44 -1.87 0.46 11.75
N MET A 45 -1.90 1.48 10.92
CA MET A 45 -2.68 1.54 9.69
C MET A 45 -1.75 1.44 8.48
N MET A 46 -2.22 0.75 7.45
CA MET A 46 -1.51 0.63 6.19
C MET A 46 -2.20 1.48 5.12
N GLN A 47 -1.41 2.14 4.27
CA GLN A 47 -1.99 2.80 3.09
C GLN A 47 -2.63 1.76 2.16
N LEU A 48 -3.63 2.20 1.39
CA LEU A 48 -4.07 1.44 0.23
C LEU A 48 -3.00 1.54 -0.87
N ASP A 49 -2.66 0.41 -1.49
CA ASP A 49 -1.63 0.30 -2.53
C ASP A 49 -2.14 -0.43 -3.78
N HIS A 50 -1.59 -0.07 -4.94
CA HIS A 50 -1.88 -0.75 -6.19
C HIS A 50 -0.84 -1.85 -6.43
N VAL A 51 -1.14 -3.05 -5.93
CA VAL A 51 -0.27 -4.22 -6.08
C VAL A 51 -0.47 -4.88 -7.44
N ILE A 52 0.65 -5.13 -8.11
CA ILE A 52 0.71 -5.92 -9.33
C ILE A 52 1.49 -7.21 -9.08
N HIS A 53 1.23 -8.21 -9.91
CA HIS A 53 1.90 -9.49 -9.78
C HIS A 53 3.42 -9.34 -9.98
N VAL A 54 4.20 -10.05 -9.17
CA VAL A 54 5.68 -9.92 -9.14
C VAL A 54 6.37 -10.22 -10.47
N LEU A 55 5.76 -11.10 -11.28
CA LEU A 55 6.27 -11.47 -12.62
C LEU A 55 5.81 -10.51 -13.72
N THR A 56 4.97 -9.53 -13.40
CA THR A 56 4.57 -8.50 -14.36
C THR A 56 5.74 -7.56 -14.58
N THR A 57 6.06 -7.32 -15.84
CA THR A 57 7.17 -6.45 -16.27
C THR A 57 6.65 -5.34 -17.17
N GLY A 58 7.45 -4.27 -17.29
CA GLY A 58 7.13 -3.12 -18.15
C GLY A 58 6.51 -1.93 -17.41
N GLU A 59 5.98 -0.99 -18.19
CA GLU A 59 5.51 0.33 -17.73
C GLU A 59 4.36 0.26 -16.72
N ILE A 60 3.59 -0.83 -16.72
CA ILE A 60 2.52 -1.05 -15.74
C ILE A 60 3.05 -1.10 -14.30
N VAL A 61 4.30 -1.55 -14.11
CA VAL A 61 4.98 -1.57 -12.80
C VAL A 61 5.21 -0.18 -12.26
N GLU A 62 5.68 0.70 -13.14
CA GLU A 62 5.90 2.10 -12.85
C GLU A 62 4.57 2.83 -12.60
N GLU A 63 3.56 2.61 -13.44
CA GLU A 63 2.25 3.25 -13.30
C GLU A 63 1.59 2.90 -11.95
N ALA A 64 1.64 1.64 -11.51
CA ALA A 64 1.07 1.25 -10.23
C ALA A 64 1.86 1.80 -9.04
N MET A 65 3.18 1.88 -9.15
CA MET A 65 4.02 2.55 -8.16
C MET A 65 3.63 4.03 -8.04
N GLU A 66 3.51 4.74 -9.16
CA GLU A 66 3.11 6.15 -9.17
C GLU A 66 1.69 6.35 -8.61
N ARG A 67 0.74 5.46 -8.96
CA ARG A 67 -0.60 5.48 -8.38
C ARG A 67 -0.55 5.28 -6.86
N SER A 68 0.27 4.35 -6.37
CA SER A 68 0.42 4.10 -4.93
C SER A 68 0.99 5.31 -4.18
N ILE A 69 1.88 6.10 -4.81
CA ILE A 69 2.38 7.37 -4.26
C ILE A 69 1.25 8.41 -4.19
N ARG A 70 0.46 8.57 -5.26
CA ARG A 70 -0.70 9.49 -5.26
C ARG A 70 -1.77 9.09 -4.25
N TRP A 71 -1.95 7.79 -4.03
CA TRP A 71 -2.86 7.27 -3.02
C TRP A 71 -2.37 7.51 -1.60
N LEU A 72 -1.05 7.48 -1.35
CA LEU A 72 -0.51 7.88 -0.05
C LEU A 72 -0.87 9.33 0.27
N ASP A 73 -0.74 10.25 -0.69
CA ASP A 73 -1.11 11.67 -0.50
C ASP A 73 -2.59 11.83 -0.11
N ARG A 74 -3.47 10.94 -0.63
CA ARG A 74 -4.89 10.91 -0.26
C ARG A 74 -5.11 10.29 1.11
N CYS A 75 -4.40 9.20 1.42
CA CYS A 75 -4.45 8.55 2.74
C CYS A 75 -3.98 9.50 3.86
N GLU A 76 -2.88 10.23 3.64
CA GLU A 76 -2.37 11.19 4.63
C GLU A 76 -3.38 12.30 4.90
N LYS A 77 -4.10 12.77 3.87
CA LYS A 77 -5.15 13.80 4.04
C LYS A 77 -6.38 13.27 4.77
N ALA A 78 -6.75 12.01 4.56
CA ALA A 78 -7.87 11.37 5.23
C ALA A 78 -7.55 10.93 6.67
N HIS A 79 -6.26 10.82 7.00
CA HIS A 79 -5.79 10.48 8.33
C HIS A 79 -5.93 11.68 9.27
N THR A 80 -6.89 11.61 10.18
CA THR A 80 -7.21 12.70 11.12
C THR A 80 -6.77 12.42 12.55
N ARG A 81 -6.57 11.15 12.89
CA ARG A 81 -6.14 10.68 14.19
C ARG A 81 -4.62 10.76 14.33
N THR A 82 -4.13 11.04 15.53
CA THR A 82 -2.68 11.15 15.81
C THR A 82 -2.16 10.03 16.69
N ASP A 83 -3.06 9.22 17.24
CA ASP A 83 -2.76 8.05 18.07
C ASP A 83 -2.50 6.78 17.26
N GLN A 84 -2.74 6.83 15.94
CA GLN A 84 -2.52 5.72 15.02
C GLN A 84 -1.39 6.07 14.06
N ALA A 85 -0.53 5.10 13.77
CA ALA A 85 0.57 5.29 12.84
C ALA A 85 0.16 4.85 11.42
N LEU A 86 0.40 5.69 10.41
CA LEU A 86 0.16 5.34 9.00
C LEU A 86 1.46 4.94 8.32
N PHE A 87 1.54 3.68 7.87
CA PHE A 87 2.71 3.13 7.21
C PHE A 87 2.55 3.16 5.68
N PRO A 88 3.49 3.78 4.96
CA PRO A 88 3.52 3.72 3.52
C PRO A 88 4.04 2.35 3.04
N ILE A 89 3.57 1.90 1.88
CA ILE A 89 3.97 0.62 1.28
C ILE A 89 4.83 0.88 0.05
N VAL A 90 6.08 0.42 0.10
CA VAL A 90 7.01 0.55 -1.01
C VAL A 90 6.65 -0.42 -2.15
N GLN A 91 6.42 0.14 -3.34
CA GLN A 91 6.22 -0.58 -4.60
C GLN A 91 7.48 -0.57 -5.48
N GLY A 92 7.41 -1.22 -6.63
CA GLY A 92 8.50 -1.33 -7.60
C GLY A 92 8.84 -2.76 -8.03
N GLY A 93 8.09 -3.76 -7.55
CA GLY A 93 8.25 -5.15 -7.98
C GLY A 93 9.67 -5.68 -7.71
N LEU A 94 10.32 -6.24 -8.74
CA LEU A 94 11.72 -6.69 -8.70
C LEU A 94 12.72 -5.65 -9.24
N ASP A 95 12.23 -4.47 -9.64
CA ASP A 95 13.08 -3.39 -10.16
C ASP A 95 13.62 -2.55 -8.99
N LEU A 96 14.95 -2.54 -8.84
CA LEU A 96 15.62 -1.82 -7.76
C LEU A 96 15.54 -0.30 -7.93
N GLU A 97 15.54 0.21 -9.16
CA GLU A 97 15.46 1.65 -9.41
C GLU A 97 14.06 2.17 -9.11
N LEU A 98 13.01 1.43 -9.50
CA LEU A 98 11.64 1.76 -9.13
C LEU A 98 11.43 1.73 -7.62
N ARG A 99 11.97 0.71 -6.93
CA ARG A 99 11.92 0.65 -5.45
C ARG A 99 12.61 1.85 -4.82
N LYS A 100 13.80 2.21 -5.29
CA LYS A 100 14.55 3.36 -4.78
C LYS A 100 13.76 4.66 -4.95
N ARG A 101 13.22 4.91 -6.15
CA ARG A 101 12.36 6.06 -6.43
C ARG A 101 11.12 6.07 -5.54
N CYS A 102 10.48 4.93 -5.35
CA CYS A 102 9.31 4.81 -4.47
C CYS A 102 9.67 5.17 -3.03
N VAL A 103 10.76 4.62 -2.48
CA VAL A 103 11.23 4.95 -1.12
C VAL A 103 11.52 6.45 -0.99
N GLU A 104 12.23 7.05 -1.94
CA GLU A 104 12.55 8.48 -1.93
C GLU A 104 11.28 9.34 -1.92
N GLU A 105 10.26 8.97 -2.68
CA GLU A 105 8.97 9.70 -2.71
C GLU A 105 8.13 9.48 -1.45
N MET A 106 8.10 8.26 -0.91
CA MET A 106 7.38 7.96 0.34
C MET A 106 8.06 8.63 1.53
N ALA A 107 9.39 8.68 1.57
CA ALA A 107 10.15 9.30 2.65
C ALA A 107 9.91 10.82 2.76
N LYS A 108 9.64 11.50 1.63
CA LYS A 108 9.27 12.93 1.63
C LYS A 108 7.91 13.20 2.31
N ARG A 109 7.03 12.20 2.34
CA ARG A 109 5.65 12.28 2.83
C ARG A 109 5.47 11.68 4.22
N ALA A 110 6.25 10.66 4.54
CA ALA A 110 6.22 10.01 5.84
C ALA A 110 6.65 11.00 6.95
N LYS A 111 5.69 11.45 7.76
CA LYS A 111 5.96 12.19 8.98
C LYS A 111 6.48 11.23 10.05
N VAL A 112 7.79 10.96 10.02
CA VAL A 112 8.58 10.32 11.08
C VAL A 112 7.89 9.11 11.70
N TRP A 113 7.61 8.07 10.91
CA TRP A 113 7.36 6.70 11.38
C TRP A 113 7.87 5.73 10.30
N ASP A 114 8.40 4.59 10.74
CA ASP A 114 9.14 3.61 9.93
C ASP A 114 8.44 3.25 8.61
N ILE A 115 9.19 3.17 7.51
CA ILE A 115 8.66 2.81 6.18
C ILE A 115 8.45 1.29 6.12
N SER A 116 7.24 0.84 5.75
CA SER A 116 6.98 -0.58 5.51
C SER A 116 7.43 -0.99 4.10
N VAL A 117 8.42 -1.89 4.04
CA VAL A 117 8.78 -2.56 2.79
C VAL A 117 7.84 -3.74 2.60
N GLN A 118 7.17 -3.81 1.45
CA GLN A 118 6.39 -4.98 1.06
C GLN A 118 7.31 -6.21 1.08
N PHE A 119 7.15 -7.07 2.09
CA PHE A 119 8.03 -8.21 2.32
C PHE A 119 7.78 -9.28 1.25
N PHE A 120 8.66 -9.34 0.25
CA PHE A 120 8.85 -10.55 -0.54
C PHE A 120 9.95 -11.36 0.12
N LYS A 121 9.64 -12.62 0.49
CA LYS A 121 10.58 -13.53 1.17
C LYS A 121 11.72 -13.92 0.22
N MET A 122 12.77 -13.10 0.17
CA MET A 122 14.08 -13.48 -0.36
C MET A 122 15.06 -13.56 0.80
N THR A 123 15.58 -14.75 1.04
CA THR A 123 16.69 -15.00 1.95
C THR A 123 17.92 -14.21 1.49
N GLY A 124 18.33 -13.21 2.27
CA GLY A 124 19.54 -12.43 1.97
C GLY A 124 19.69 -11.22 2.89
N SER A 125 20.56 -11.38 3.89
CA SER A 125 20.97 -10.39 4.90
C SER A 125 21.29 -9.01 4.33
N LEU A 126 20.58 -7.97 4.79
CA LEU A 126 21.07 -6.58 4.77
C LEU A 126 20.58 -5.85 6.02
N GLU A 127 21.55 -5.53 6.88
CA GLU A 127 21.44 -4.68 8.05
C GLU A 127 21.22 -3.22 7.62
N THR A 128 20.01 -2.71 7.79
CA THR A 128 19.74 -1.33 8.24
C THR A 128 18.24 -1.22 8.54
N GLY A 129 17.90 -1.14 9.83
CA GLY A 129 16.73 -0.40 10.34
C GLY A 129 15.32 -0.78 9.86
N CYS A 130 15.09 -1.87 9.13
CA CYS A 130 13.74 -2.31 8.78
C CYS A 130 13.15 -3.06 9.97
N PHE A 131 12.50 -2.35 10.90
CA PHE A 131 11.76 -2.97 12.00
C PHE A 131 10.57 -3.72 11.39
N ALA A 132 10.78 -5.00 11.09
CA ALA A 132 9.71 -5.91 10.70
C ALA A 132 8.72 -5.95 11.86
N ALA A 133 7.52 -5.41 11.64
CA ALA A 133 6.39 -5.61 12.53
C ALA A 133 6.06 -7.11 12.55
N TYR A 134 6.70 -7.81 13.48
CA TYR A 134 6.38 -9.17 13.87
C TYR A 134 5.11 -9.07 14.72
N LEU A 135 3.95 -9.01 14.05
CA LEU A 135 2.65 -9.09 14.71
C LEU A 135 2.46 -10.54 15.18
N ALA A 136 2.59 -10.72 16.49
CA ALA A 136 1.92 -11.78 17.25
C ALA A 136 0.42 -11.51 17.33
#